data_AF-A0A0L7KQ21-F1
#
_entry.id   AF-A0A0L7KQ21-F1
#
_cell.length_a   1.000
_cell.length_b   1.000
_cell.length_c   1.000
_cell.angle_alpha   90.00
_cell.angle_beta   90.00
_cell.angle_gamma   90.00
#
_symmetry.space_group_name_H-M   'P 1'
#
loop_
_entity.id
_entity.type
_entity.pdbx_description
1 polymer ?
#
loop_
_entity_poly.entity_id
_entity_poly.type
_entity_poly.pdbx_seq_one_letter_code
_entity_poly.pdbx_strand_id
1 'polypeptide(L)'
;MAGYRFRRDKTRGAKTYWKCALRNLDKGCRAVIHTLEDMTLIHVISLHKECVVVLYLTSMTLSDMTMTTSIRGNPIIVIAGYRFNRHRIRGVKTYWKCSTHLQRGCRAVIHTLADMTVIKCINIHNH
;
A
#
# COMPACT_ATOMS: atom_id res chain seq x y z
N MET A 1 -2.61 -14.51 15.76
CA MET A 1 -1.25 -13.93 15.57
C MET A 1 -0.42 -14.93 14.81
N ALA A 2 -0.14 -14.67 13.54
CA ALA A 2 0.85 -15.41 12.77
C ALA A 2 1.52 -14.41 11.83
N GLY A 3 2.65 -13.86 12.25
CA GLY A 3 3.49 -13.04 11.37
C GLY A 3 4.04 -13.93 10.27
N TYR A 4 3.92 -13.51 9.02
CA TYR A 4 4.49 -14.25 7.90
C TYR A 4 6.00 -14.02 7.88
N ARG A 5 6.78 -15.08 7.96
CA ARG A 5 8.24 -15.03 7.91
C ARG A 5 8.68 -14.88 6.45
N PHE A 6 9.51 -13.90 6.15
CA PHE A 6 10.16 -13.75 4.85
C PHE A 6 11.64 -14.05 4.99
N ARG A 7 12.20 -14.78 4.02
CA ARG A 7 13.62 -15.07 3.93
C ARG A 7 14.22 -14.23 2.81
N ARG A 8 15.43 -13.73 3.04
CA ARG A 8 16.20 -13.03 2.01
C ARG A 8 16.38 -13.99 0.83
N ASP A 9 16.06 -13.50 -0.36
CA ASP A 9 16.20 -14.26 -1.59
C ASP A 9 17.44 -13.80 -2.36
N LYS A 10 17.51 -12.50 -2.64
CA LYS A 10 18.63 -11.89 -3.38
C LYS A 10 18.71 -10.40 -3.12
N THR A 11 19.87 -9.82 -3.37
CA THR A 11 20.08 -8.37 -3.40
C THR A 11 20.42 -7.94 -4.83
N ARG A 12 19.87 -6.82 -5.30
CA ARG A 12 20.19 -6.22 -6.60
C ARG A 12 20.31 -4.71 -6.43
N GLY A 13 21.53 -4.18 -6.55
CA GLY A 13 21.82 -2.77 -6.25
C GLY A 13 21.37 -2.41 -4.84
N ALA A 14 20.73 -1.26 -4.68
CA ALA A 14 20.22 -0.80 -3.39
C ALA A 14 19.00 -1.59 -2.85
N LYS A 15 18.50 -2.61 -3.55
CA LYS A 15 17.28 -3.35 -3.20
C LYS A 15 17.58 -4.76 -2.70
N THR A 16 17.03 -5.12 -1.54
CA THR A 16 17.03 -6.50 -1.01
C THR A 16 15.66 -7.13 -1.13
N TYR A 17 15.57 -8.29 -1.78
CA TYR A 17 14.33 -9.02 -2.03
C TYR A 17 14.17 -10.15 -1.02
N TRP A 18 12.94 -10.38 -0.58
CA TRP A 18 12.60 -11.41 0.40
C TRP A 18 11.38 -12.21 -0.07
N LYS A 19 11.47 -13.54 -0.02
CA LYS A 19 10.37 -14.46 -0.34
C LYS A 19 9.72 -14.97 0.94
N CYS A 20 8.42 -15.21 0.92
CA CYS A 20 7.75 -15.85 2.04
C CYS A 20 8.35 -17.24 2.31
N ALA A 21 8.62 -17.54 3.58
CA ALA A 21 9.20 -18.80 4.04
C ALA A 21 8.25 -20.00 3.83
N LEU A 22 6.95 -19.76 3.67
CA LEU A 22 5.94 -20.78 3.42
C LEU A 22 5.86 -21.21 1.95
N ARG A 23 6.59 -20.57 1.04
CA ARG A 23 6.58 -20.88 -0.41
C ARG A 23 6.93 -22.34 -0.74
N ASN A 24 7.72 -23.01 0.10
CA ASN A 24 8.10 -24.41 -0.11
C ASN A 24 7.14 -25.40 0.58
N LEU A 25 6.32 -24.92 1.50
CA LEU A 25 5.35 -25.72 2.26
C LEU A 25 3.96 -25.67 1.61
N ASP A 26 3.60 -24.52 1.04
CA ASP A 26 2.40 -24.33 0.24
C ASP A 26 2.79 -24.01 -1.21
N LYS A 27 2.49 -24.92 -2.14
CA LYS A 27 2.86 -24.83 -3.56
C LYS A 27 2.27 -23.59 -4.28
N GLY A 28 1.37 -22.83 -3.65
CA GLY A 28 0.72 -21.64 -4.21
C GLY A 28 1.24 -20.28 -3.73
N CYS A 29 2.08 -20.20 -2.70
CA CYS A 29 2.48 -18.93 -2.10
C CYS A 29 3.56 -18.20 -2.92
N ARG A 30 3.16 -17.11 -3.59
CA ARG A 30 4.05 -16.25 -4.40
C ARG A 30 4.53 -14.98 -3.70
N ALA A 31 4.27 -14.85 -2.40
CA ALA A 31 4.51 -13.61 -1.66
C ALA A 31 5.99 -13.18 -1.62
N VAL A 32 6.24 -11.91 -2.00
CA VAL A 32 7.58 -11.30 -2.08
C VAL A 32 7.52 -9.88 -1.57
N ILE A 33 8.52 -9.46 -0.79
CA ILE A 33 8.75 -8.07 -0.39
C ILE A 33 10.14 -7.61 -0.81
N HIS A 34 10.37 -6.30 -0.91
CA HIS A 34 11.74 -5.77 -1.02
C HIS A 34 11.98 -4.52 -0.17
N THR A 35 13.22 -4.38 0.29
CA THR A 35 13.73 -3.28 1.11
C THR A 35 14.83 -2.50 0.37
N LEU A 36 15.12 -1.26 0.74
CA LEU A 36 16.33 -0.53 0.33
C LEU A 36 17.54 -0.78 1.25
N GLU A 37 18.68 -0.16 0.95
CA GLU A 37 19.96 -0.22 1.70
C GLU A 37 19.83 0.17 3.18
N ASP A 38 18.92 1.08 3.52
CA ASP A 38 18.59 1.47 4.90
C ASP A 38 17.55 0.53 5.56
N MET A 39 17.24 -0.60 4.93
CA MET A 39 16.17 -1.54 5.28
C MET A 39 14.74 -0.98 5.13
N THR A 40 14.55 0.16 4.45
CA THR A 40 13.21 0.71 4.17
C THR A 40 12.43 -0.20 3.22
N LEU A 41 11.29 -0.74 3.68
CA LEU A 41 10.39 -1.59 2.88
C LEU A 41 9.67 -0.77 1.81
N ILE A 42 9.85 -1.14 0.54
CA ILE A 42 9.32 -0.39 -0.61
C ILE A 42 8.13 -1.10 -1.29
N HIS A 43 8.03 -2.43 -1.29
CA HIS A 43 6.92 -3.09 -2.01
C HIS A 43 6.58 -4.46 -1.43
N VAL A 44 5.29 -4.82 -1.37
CA VAL A 44 4.83 -6.21 -1.22
C VAL A 44 4.25 -6.58 -2.58
N ILE A 45 4.97 -7.43 -3.31
CA ILE A 45 4.71 -7.74 -4.72
C ILE A 45 3.66 -8.86 -4.85
N SER A 46 3.43 -9.63 -3.80
CA SER A 46 2.42 -10.67 -3.82
C SER A 46 2.08 -11.00 -2.38
N LEU A 47 0.81 -11.27 -2.13
CA LEU A 47 0.36 -11.79 -0.86
C LEU A 47 -0.19 -13.20 -1.04
N HIS A 48 -0.24 -13.92 0.08
CA HIS A 48 -0.91 -15.22 0.19
C HIS A 48 -2.28 -15.16 -0.49
N LYS A 49 -2.79 -16.30 -0.98
CA LYS A 49 -4.10 -16.39 -1.65
C LYS A 49 -5.27 -15.76 -0.85
N GLU A 50 -5.08 -15.41 0.42
CA GLU A 50 -6.07 -14.74 1.30
C GLU A 50 -5.55 -13.45 1.97
N CYS A 51 -4.51 -12.80 1.45
CA CYS A 51 -3.92 -11.59 2.04
C CYS A 51 -3.92 -10.44 1.01
N VAL A 52 -4.33 -9.23 1.42
CA VAL A 52 -4.52 -8.03 0.58
C VAL A 52 -3.40 -6.99 0.77
N VAL A 53 -2.76 -6.62 -0.35
CA VAL A 53 -1.34 -6.22 -0.54
C VAL A 53 -0.96 -4.91 0.12
N VAL A 54 0.21 -4.89 0.76
CA VAL A 54 0.88 -3.69 1.31
C VAL A 54 1.82 -3.13 0.21
N LEU A 55 2.06 -1.82 0.15
CA LEU A 55 3.18 -1.18 -0.58
C LEU A 55 3.15 -1.25 -2.13
N TYR A 56 2.57 -0.23 -2.77
CA TYR A 56 2.89 0.18 -4.15
C TYR A 56 3.85 1.38 -4.09
N LEU A 57 5.16 1.15 -4.19
CA LEU A 57 6.15 2.18 -4.53
C LEU A 57 6.94 1.71 -5.75
N THR A 58 6.63 2.27 -6.92
CA THR A 58 7.58 2.99 -7.80
C THR A 58 7.11 3.20 -9.27
N SER A 59 5.97 2.66 -9.74
CA SER A 59 5.43 3.06 -11.08
C SER A 59 3.97 2.64 -11.36
N MET A 60 3.04 2.82 -10.42
CA MET A 60 1.65 3.08 -10.87
C MET A 60 1.75 4.40 -11.61
N THR A 61 1.51 4.43 -12.92
CA THR A 61 1.34 5.71 -13.61
C THR A 61 0.26 6.46 -12.84
N LEU A 62 0.62 7.61 -12.25
CA LEU A 62 -0.27 8.53 -11.53
C LEU A 62 -1.44 9.04 -12.39
N SER A 63 -1.60 8.56 -13.63
CA SER A 63 -2.63 8.94 -14.59
C SER A 63 -4.05 8.74 -14.07
N ASP A 64 -4.28 7.84 -13.10
CA ASP A 64 -5.61 7.65 -12.48
C ASP A 64 -5.71 8.19 -11.04
N MET A 65 -4.64 8.79 -10.51
CA MET A 65 -4.66 9.45 -9.20
C MET A 65 -4.85 10.95 -9.40
N THR A 66 -6.04 11.45 -9.08
CA THR A 66 -6.35 12.88 -9.15
C THR A 66 -6.59 13.47 -7.77
N MET A 67 -6.11 14.70 -7.58
CA MET A 67 -6.39 15.49 -6.39
C MET A 67 -7.60 16.37 -6.66
N THR A 68 -8.59 16.26 -5.78
CA THR A 68 -9.77 17.12 -5.80
C THR A 68 -10.01 17.69 -4.42
N THR A 69 -10.94 18.64 -4.32
CA THR A 69 -11.39 19.20 -3.05
C THR A 69 -12.88 18.95 -2.86
N SER A 70 -13.30 18.76 -1.62
CA SER A 70 -14.72 18.81 -1.27
C SER A 70 -15.24 20.23 -1.40
N ILE A 71 -16.57 20.40 -1.43
CA ILE A 71 -17.23 21.71 -1.38
C ILE A 71 -16.82 22.56 -0.16
N ARG A 72 -16.37 21.91 0.93
CA ARG A 72 -15.88 22.56 2.15
C ARG A 72 -14.35 22.78 2.15
N GLY A 73 -13.69 22.63 1.00
CA GLY A 73 -12.25 22.82 0.85
C GLY A 73 -11.35 21.66 1.32
N ASN A 74 -11.91 20.58 1.87
CA ASN A 74 -11.09 19.44 2.31
C ASN A 74 -10.47 18.68 1.12
N PRO A 75 -9.19 18.30 1.18
CA PRO A 75 -8.52 17.59 0.10
C PRO A 75 -9.01 16.13 0.00
N ILE A 76 -9.06 15.63 -1.23
CA ILE A 76 -9.55 14.31 -1.60
C ILE A 76 -8.61 13.72 -2.65
N ILE A 77 -8.20 12.48 -2.43
CA ILE A 77 -7.52 11.67 -3.44
C ILE A 77 -8.59 10.85 -4.16
N VAL A 78 -8.56 10.81 -5.48
CA VAL A 78 -9.37 9.89 -6.28
C VAL A 78 -8.44 8.91 -6.97
N ILE A 79 -8.64 7.61 -6.77
CA ILE A 79 -7.90 6.54 -7.48
C ILE A 79 -8.91 5.58 -8.07
N ALA A 80 -8.85 5.36 -9.39
CA ALA A 80 -9.73 4.43 -10.10
C ALA A 80 -11.23 4.65 -9.79
N GLY A 81 -11.64 5.93 -9.71
CA GLY A 81 -13.03 6.32 -9.39
C GLY A 81 -13.38 6.29 -7.89
N TYR A 82 -12.54 5.73 -7.03
CA TYR A 82 -12.78 5.70 -5.58
C TYR A 82 -12.21 6.93 -4.90
N ARG A 83 -13.02 7.53 -4.02
CA ARG A 83 -12.65 8.75 -3.28
C ARG A 83 -12.05 8.38 -1.93
N PHE A 84 -10.96 9.03 -1.58
CA PHE A 84 -10.28 8.91 -0.31
C PHE A 84 -10.19 10.27 0.36
N ASN A 85 -10.81 10.38 1.54
CA ASN A 85 -10.79 11.59 2.34
C ASN A 85 -9.55 11.58 3.24
N ARG A 86 -8.96 12.76 3.45
CA ARG A 86 -7.89 12.94 4.43
C ARG A 86 -8.43 12.61 5.81
N HIS A 87 -7.79 11.66 6.48
CA HIS A 87 -8.18 11.22 7.82
C HIS A 87 -7.33 11.92 8.89
N ARG A 88 -5.99 11.89 8.75
CA ARG A 88 -5.07 12.58 9.67
C ARG A 88 -3.69 12.74 9.06
N ILE A 89 -2.90 13.66 9.61
CA ILE A 89 -1.48 13.84 9.31
C ILE A 89 -0.67 13.42 10.55
N ARG A 90 0.45 12.70 10.36
CA ARG A 90 1.41 12.38 11.43
C ARG A 90 2.84 12.53 10.90
N GLY A 91 3.55 13.54 11.37
CA GLY A 91 4.88 13.90 10.85
C GLY A 91 4.79 14.18 9.34
N VAL A 92 5.70 13.58 8.56
CA VAL A 92 5.71 13.70 7.09
C VAL A 92 4.64 12.87 6.38
N LYS A 93 3.85 12.06 7.10
CA LYS A 93 2.89 11.12 6.51
C LYS A 93 1.46 11.61 6.61
N THR A 94 0.74 11.62 5.49
CA THR A 94 -0.70 11.86 5.44
C THR A 94 -1.45 10.55 5.23
N TYR A 95 -2.52 10.34 6.02
CA TYR A 95 -3.34 9.14 6.02
C TYR A 95 -4.69 9.45 5.38
N TRP A 96 -5.07 8.62 4.43
CA TRP A 96 -6.29 8.76 3.64
C TRP A 96 -7.10 7.46 3.75
N LYS A 97 -8.42 7.60 3.87
CA LYS A 97 -9.37 6.49 3.96
C LYS A 97 -10.43 6.63 2.89
N CYS A 98 -10.93 5.52 2.38
CA CYS A 98 -12.07 5.54 1.48
C CYS A 98 -13.23 6.36 2.08
N SER A 99 -13.91 7.14 1.25
CA SER A 99 -15.04 7.99 1.65
C SER A 99 -16.17 7.20 2.31
N THR A 100 -16.36 5.94 1.91
CA THR A 100 -17.35 5.02 2.47
C THR A 100 -16.88 4.33 3.75
N HIS A 101 -15.67 4.62 4.27
CA HIS A 101 -15.14 3.98 5.48
C HIS A 101 -16.10 4.12 6.68
N LEU A 102 -16.67 5.30 6.91
CA LEU A 102 -17.60 5.52 8.03
C LEU A 102 -18.98 4.87 7.82
N GLN A 103 -19.42 4.76 6.56
CA GLN A 103 -20.78 4.30 6.23
C GLN A 103 -20.86 2.79 5.98
N ARG A 104 -19.84 2.22 5.33
CA ARG A 104 -19.79 0.82 4.87
C ARG A 104 -18.64 0.02 5.48
N GLY A 105 -17.87 0.61 6.39
CA GLY A 105 -16.71 -0.05 6.98
C GLY A 105 -15.62 -0.38 5.95
N CYS A 106 -15.50 0.42 4.89
CA CYS A 106 -14.51 0.18 3.84
C CYS A 106 -13.08 0.18 4.38
N ARG A 107 -12.28 -0.84 4.02
CA ARG A 107 -10.90 -1.01 4.51
C ARG A 107 -9.82 -0.45 3.58
N ALA A 108 -10.20 0.12 2.44
CA ALA A 108 -9.26 0.72 1.51
C ALA A 108 -8.59 1.97 2.11
N VAL A 109 -7.26 2.07 1.98
CA VAL A 109 -6.44 3.14 2.57
C VAL A 109 -5.27 3.54 1.68
N ILE A 110 -4.88 4.81 1.75
CA ILE A 110 -3.69 5.35 1.09
C ILE A 110 -2.89 6.14 2.11
N HIS A 111 -1.57 6.02 2.10
CA HIS A 111 -0.68 6.90 2.83
C HIS A 111 0.25 7.61 1.86
N THR A 112 0.40 8.92 2.02
CA THR A 112 1.30 9.75 1.23
C THR A 112 2.32 10.46 2.12
N LEU A 113 3.40 10.96 1.52
CA LEU A 113 4.29 11.94 2.13
C LEU A 113 3.78 13.37 1.92
N ALA A 114 4.48 14.37 2.47
CA ALA A 114 4.15 15.78 2.34
C ALA A 114 4.22 16.29 0.90
N ASP A 115 5.13 15.73 0.10
CA ASP A 115 5.28 15.96 -1.34
C ASP A 115 4.28 15.15 -2.20
N MET A 116 3.27 14.52 -1.56
CA MET A 116 2.29 13.63 -2.17
C MET A 116 2.83 12.29 -2.70
N THR A 117 4.09 11.94 -2.43
CA THR A 117 4.63 10.62 -2.77
C THR A 117 3.85 9.51 -2.05
N VAL A 118 3.22 8.61 -2.80
CA VAL A 118 2.44 7.50 -2.25
C VAL A 118 3.37 6.43 -1.67
N ILE A 119 3.33 6.22 -0.35
CA ILE A 119 4.15 5.23 0.36
C ILE A 119 3.37 3.96 0.74
N LYS A 120 2.03 4.01 0.66
CA LYS A 120 1.17 2.86 0.85
C LYS A 120 -0.12 3.07 0.08
N CYS A 121 -0.55 2.04 -0.65
CA CYS A 121 -1.86 2.00 -1.28
C CYS A 121 -2.46 0.61 -1.08
N ILE A 122 -3.62 0.54 -0.43
CA ILE A 122 -4.47 -0.64 -0.34
C ILE A 122 -5.79 -0.25 -0.98
N ASN A 123 -5.92 -0.52 -2.28
CA ASN A 123 -7.10 -0.15 -3.07
C ASN A 123 -8.04 -1.35 -3.26
N ILE A 124 -8.42 -2.00 -2.16
CA ILE A 124 -9.35 -3.13 -2.18
C ILE A 124 -10.56 -2.76 -1.33
N HIS A 125 -11.70 -2.63 -2.00
CA HIS A 125 -12.97 -2.21 -1.44
C HIS A 125 -13.83 -3.43 -1.14
N ASN A 126 -14.46 -3.45 0.03
CA ASN A 126 -15.38 -4.50 0.47
C ASN A 126 -16.85 -4.07 0.31
N HIS A 127 -17.19 -3.35 -0.77
CA HIS A 127 -18.52 -2.80 -1.03
C HIS A 127 -18.77 -2.52 -2.51
#